data_AF-A0A1I5GV85-F1
#
_entry.id   AF-A0A1I5GV85-F1
#
_cell.length_a   1.000
_cell.length_b   1.000
_cell.length_c   1.000
_cell.angle_alpha   90.00
_cell.angle_beta   90.00
_cell.angle_gamma   90.00
#
_symmetry.space_group_name_H-M   'P 1'
#
loop_
_entity.id
_entity.type
_entity.pdbx_description
1 polymer ?
#
loop_
_entity_poly.entity_id
_entity_poly.type
_entity_poly.pdbx_seq_one_letter_code
_entity_poly.pdbx_strand_id
1 'polypeptide(L)'
;MVEYLPSLGAFILERYSGPGDVLTRMERLPAYHVASDGGDFDAWKAGAPEPVSSDRCETLEDLRSERNNGQARRRVRILSAQLTDYERYSIEFGYLQNVTAGEDIRILRTGEHPVPQLLDFDYWIINDRDLARMHYDSQGAFLGAESAPRLLREARREITACWEVAEPVTSWWHRHPELHRQLTR
;
A
#
# COMPACT_ATOMS: atom_id res chain seq x y z
N MET A 1 -13.63 -19.78 13.50
CA MET A 1 -14.07 -18.54 12.82
C MET A 1 -12.95 -17.53 12.99
N VAL A 2 -12.74 -16.64 12.02
CA VAL A 2 -11.81 -15.52 12.19
C VAL A 2 -12.49 -14.48 13.08
N GLU A 3 -11.75 -13.89 14.01
CA GLU A 3 -12.21 -12.81 14.88
C GLU A 3 -11.56 -11.51 14.42
N TYR A 4 -12.34 -10.65 13.75
CA TYR A 4 -11.83 -9.38 13.23
C TYR A 4 -11.69 -8.33 14.34
N LEU A 5 -10.69 -7.48 14.17
CA LEU A 5 -10.53 -6.23 14.91
C LEU A 5 -11.80 -5.36 14.76
N PRO A 6 -12.34 -4.79 15.85
CA PRO A 6 -13.49 -3.88 15.77
C PRO A 6 -13.25 -2.65 14.88
N SER A 7 -11.99 -2.20 14.79
CA SER A 7 -11.55 -1.19 13.83
C SER A 7 -10.04 -1.35 13.58
N LEU A 8 -9.64 -1.47 12.31
CA LEU A 8 -8.24 -1.46 11.91
C LEU A 8 -7.58 -0.10 12.19
N GLY A 9 -8.29 1.00 11.90
CA GLY A 9 -7.79 2.36 12.13
C GLY A 9 -7.51 2.62 13.61
N ALA A 10 -8.42 2.23 14.51
CA ALA A 10 -8.19 2.34 15.95
C ALA A 10 -7.00 1.47 16.41
N PHE A 11 -6.91 0.23 15.92
CA PHE A 11 -5.81 -0.67 16.24
C PHE A 11 -4.44 -0.09 15.84
N ILE A 12 -4.34 0.58 14.68
CA ILE A 12 -3.13 1.26 14.22
C ILE A 12 -2.86 2.51 15.08
N LEU A 13 -3.84 3.42 15.22
CA LEU A 13 -3.66 4.70 15.92
C LEU A 13 -3.29 4.55 17.41
N GLU A 14 -3.77 3.49 18.08
CA GLU A 14 -3.36 3.13 19.45
C GLU A 14 -1.87 2.76 19.57
N ARG A 15 -1.21 2.39 18.46
CA ARG A 15 0.14 1.78 18.42
C ARG A 15 1.14 2.55 17.57
N TYR A 16 0.67 3.56 16.83
CA TYR A 16 1.41 4.40 15.90
C TYR A 16 0.92 5.84 16.07
N SER A 17 1.57 6.59 16.97
CA SER A 17 1.15 7.95 17.37
C SER A 17 2.29 8.86 17.84
N GLY A 18 3.51 8.32 18.02
CA GLY A 18 4.64 9.04 18.60
C GLY A 18 5.90 9.08 17.72
N PRO A 19 6.82 10.03 17.96
CA PRO A 19 8.09 10.10 17.26
C PRO A 19 8.88 8.78 17.33
N GLY A 20 9.37 8.30 16.20
CA GLY A 20 10.09 7.05 16.07
C GLY A 20 9.21 5.81 15.83
N ASP A 21 7.88 5.93 15.87
CA ASP A 21 6.99 4.82 15.50
C ASP A 21 7.10 4.53 13.98
N VAL A 22 7.01 3.24 13.63
CA VAL A 22 7.10 2.75 12.24
C VAL A 22 5.86 1.96 11.87
N LEU A 23 5.19 2.35 10.80
CA LEU A 23 4.07 1.62 10.20
C LEU A 23 4.47 1.12 8.81
N THR A 24 4.41 -0.19 8.59
CA THR A 24 4.81 -0.83 7.32
C THR A 24 3.68 -1.64 6.70
N ARG A 25 3.34 -1.32 5.44
CA ARG A 25 2.33 -1.99 4.61
C ARG A 25 2.96 -3.02 3.68
N MET A 26 2.32 -4.18 3.53
CA MET A 26 2.55 -5.12 2.42
C MET A 26 1.30 -5.21 1.54
N GLU A 27 1.44 -4.91 0.25
CA GLU A 27 0.35 -4.95 -0.75
C GLU A 27 0.69 -5.82 -1.95
N ARG A 28 -0.06 -6.91 -2.18
CA ARG A 28 0.15 -7.77 -3.36
C ARG A 28 -1.08 -8.09 -4.21
N LEU A 29 -2.29 -7.63 -3.86
CA LEU A 29 -3.45 -7.90 -4.74
C LEU A 29 -3.36 -7.08 -6.04
N PRO A 30 -3.68 -7.67 -7.20
CA PRO A 30 -3.62 -6.99 -8.49
C PRO A 30 -4.69 -5.90 -8.65
N ALA A 31 -5.74 -5.94 -7.82
CA ALA A 31 -6.71 -4.87 -7.63
C ALA A 31 -7.28 -4.93 -6.21
N TYR A 32 -7.65 -3.79 -5.65
CA TYR A 32 -8.44 -3.71 -4.42
C TYR A 32 -9.78 -3.07 -4.78
N HIS A 33 -10.89 -3.74 -4.51
CA HIS A 33 -12.23 -3.19 -4.76
C HIS A 33 -12.67 -2.38 -3.54
N VAL A 34 -12.06 -1.21 -3.39
CA VAL A 34 -12.29 -0.32 -2.26
C VAL A 34 -13.56 0.49 -2.53
N ALA A 35 -14.64 0.18 -1.80
CA ALA A 35 -15.92 0.86 -1.95
C ALA A 35 -15.87 2.38 -1.65
N SER A 36 -14.81 2.85 -0.99
CA SER A 36 -14.54 4.28 -0.74
C SER A 36 -13.69 4.97 -1.82
N ASP A 37 -13.36 4.31 -2.95
CA ASP A 37 -12.61 4.96 -4.05
C ASP A 37 -13.41 6.08 -4.76
N GLY A 38 -14.66 6.36 -4.35
CA GLY A 38 -15.42 7.58 -4.74
C GLY A 38 -15.80 7.72 -6.22
N GLY A 39 -15.37 6.78 -7.07
CA GLY A 39 -15.39 6.91 -8.53
C GLY A 39 -14.04 7.35 -9.13
N ASP A 40 -13.00 7.59 -8.32
CA ASP A 40 -11.65 8.01 -8.77
C ASP A 40 -11.03 7.02 -9.76
N PHE A 41 -11.23 5.71 -9.56
CA PHE A 41 -10.77 4.69 -10.53
C PHE A 41 -11.51 4.77 -11.88
N ASP A 42 -12.82 5.07 -11.87
CA ASP A 42 -13.58 5.28 -13.10
C ASP A 42 -13.21 6.61 -13.79
N ALA A 43 -12.99 7.67 -13.02
CA ALA A 43 -12.48 8.95 -13.52
C ALA A 43 -11.07 8.79 -14.12
N TRP A 44 -10.19 8.02 -13.47
CA TRP A 44 -8.86 7.68 -13.98
C TRP A 44 -8.95 6.93 -15.31
N LYS A 45 -9.80 5.90 -15.42
CA LYS A 45 -10.05 5.20 -16.69
C LYS A 45 -10.61 6.13 -17.77
N ALA A 46 -11.45 7.10 -17.40
CA ALA A 46 -12.00 8.12 -18.30
C ALA A 46 -10.99 9.21 -18.71
N GLY A 47 -9.74 9.16 -18.25
CA GLY A 47 -8.69 10.12 -18.62
C GLY A 47 -8.67 11.40 -17.79
N ALA A 48 -9.34 11.44 -16.64
CA ALA A 48 -9.29 12.58 -15.74
C ALA A 48 -7.83 12.91 -15.30
N PRO A 49 -7.54 14.18 -14.97
CA PRO A 49 -6.34 14.54 -14.21
C PRO A 49 -6.44 13.98 -12.77
N GLU A 50 -5.31 13.92 -12.08
CA GLU A 50 -5.26 13.49 -10.68
C GLU A 50 -6.08 14.44 -9.79
N PRO A 51 -6.94 13.92 -8.89
CA PRO A 51 -7.71 14.76 -7.98
C PRO A 51 -6.78 15.47 -6.99
N VAL A 52 -7.02 16.76 -6.79
CA VAL A 52 -6.24 17.62 -5.88
C VAL A 52 -6.56 17.31 -4.40
N SER A 53 -7.75 16.76 -4.14
CA SER A 53 -8.17 16.24 -2.84
C SER A 53 -9.07 15.04 -3.05
N SER A 54 -8.55 13.85 -2.78
CA SER A 54 -9.30 12.60 -2.69
C SER A 54 -9.77 12.38 -1.25
N ASP A 55 -11.05 12.04 -1.02
CA ASP A 55 -11.58 11.62 0.28
C ASP A 55 -11.14 10.18 0.64
N ARG A 56 -9.82 9.95 0.61
CA ARG A 56 -9.21 8.67 0.97
C ARG A 56 -9.30 8.43 2.48
N CYS A 57 -9.25 7.17 2.87
CA CYS A 57 -9.27 6.73 4.27
C CYS A 57 -8.08 7.27 5.11
N GLU A 58 -7.05 7.80 4.44
CA GLU A 58 -5.92 8.53 5.00
C GLU A 58 -5.69 9.77 4.13
N THR A 59 -5.57 10.96 4.72
CA THR A 59 -5.35 12.19 3.94
C THR A 59 -3.86 12.45 3.73
N LEU A 60 -3.53 13.23 2.68
CA LEU A 60 -2.16 13.70 2.49
C LEU A 60 -1.68 14.64 3.62
N GLU A 61 -2.60 15.20 4.40
CA GLU A 61 -2.30 16.03 5.56
C GLU A 61 -1.90 15.18 6.77
N ASP A 62 -2.57 14.04 6.98
CA ASP A 62 -2.20 13.05 8.01
C ASP A 62 -0.78 12.54 7.77
N LEU A 63 -0.46 12.10 6.55
CA LEU A 63 0.88 11.62 6.16
C LEU A 63 1.98 12.66 6.43
N ARG A 64 1.70 13.94 6.14
CA ARG A 64 2.63 15.05 6.43
C ARG A 64 2.76 15.30 7.93
N SER A 65 1.65 15.22 8.68
CA SER A 65 1.60 15.40 10.12
C SER A 65 2.39 14.30 10.84
N GLU A 66 2.12 13.03 10.52
CA GLU A 66 2.86 11.85 10.98
C GLU A 66 4.36 12.03 10.77
N ARG A 67 4.78 12.36 9.54
CA ARG A 67 6.20 12.57 9.20
C ARG A 67 6.83 13.74 9.95
N ASN A 68 6.13 14.85 10.10
CA ASN A 68 6.61 16.00 10.86
C ASN A 68 6.70 15.71 12.37
N ASN A 69 5.84 14.82 12.89
CA ASN A 69 5.91 14.26 14.24
C ASN A 69 7.02 13.20 14.39
N GLY A 70 7.80 12.92 13.33
CA GLY A 70 8.91 11.96 13.38
C GLY A 70 8.48 10.48 13.30
N GLN A 71 7.24 10.19 12.91
CA GLN A 71 6.80 8.84 12.57
C GLN A 71 7.30 8.47 11.16
N ALA A 72 7.46 7.17 10.90
CA ALA A 72 7.87 6.66 9.59
C ALA A 72 6.84 5.70 9.01
N ARG A 73 6.34 6.02 7.81
CA ARG A 73 5.39 5.18 7.07
C ARG A 73 6.06 4.56 5.84
N ARG A 74 5.85 3.27 5.64
CA ARG A 74 6.56 2.45 4.64
C ARG A 74 5.59 1.53 3.92
N ARG A 75 5.85 1.25 2.64
CA ARG A 75 5.06 0.32 1.84
C ARG A 75 5.94 -0.50 0.91
N VAL A 76 5.73 -1.82 0.93
CA VAL A 76 6.15 -2.71 -0.16
C VAL A 76 4.93 -3.02 -1.00
N ARG A 77 5.02 -2.72 -2.29
CA ARG A 77 3.99 -3.04 -3.29
C ARG A 77 4.53 -4.07 -4.27
N ILE A 78 3.94 -5.27 -4.27
CA ILE A 78 4.18 -6.27 -5.30
C ILE A 78 3.29 -5.94 -6.50
N LEU A 79 3.88 -5.89 -7.69
CA LEU A 79 3.20 -5.62 -8.96
C LEU A 79 3.20 -6.86 -9.87
N SER A 80 2.10 -7.01 -10.60
CA SER A 80 1.90 -8.04 -11.62
C SER A 80 2.91 -7.89 -12.77
N ALA A 81 3.26 -9.00 -13.44
CA ALA A 81 4.21 -8.96 -14.56
C ALA A 81 3.69 -8.11 -15.74
N GLN A 82 2.40 -8.24 -16.03
CA GLN A 82 1.62 -7.29 -16.82
C GLN A 82 0.77 -6.48 -15.83
N LEU A 83 0.98 -5.17 -15.77
CA LEU A 83 0.24 -4.33 -14.84
C LEU A 83 -1.25 -4.33 -15.16
N THR A 84 -2.09 -4.43 -14.13
CA THR A 84 -3.51 -4.12 -14.22
C THR A 84 -3.73 -2.61 -14.28
N ASP A 85 -4.93 -2.21 -14.71
CA ASP A 85 -5.33 -0.81 -14.67
C ASP A 85 -5.41 -0.26 -13.24
N TYR A 86 -5.78 -1.11 -12.26
CA TYR A 86 -5.79 -0.72 -10.86
C TYR A 86 -4.37 -0.48 -10.32
N GLU A 87 -3.39 -1.29 -10.73
CA GLU A 87 -1.98 -1.09 -10.36
C GLU A 87 -1.44 0.23 -10.93
N ARG A 88 -1.75 0.56 -12.20
CA ARG A 88 -1.40 1.86 -12.79
C ARG A 88 -2.07 3.02 -12.05
N TYR A 89 -3.38 2.93 -11.81
CA TYR A 89 -4.14 3.90 -11.04
C TYR A 89 -3.55 4.13 -9.64
N SER A 90 -3.24 3.05 -8.92
CA SER A 90 -2.67 3.10 -7.57
C SER A 90 -1.34 3.86 -7.54
N ILE A 91 -0.53 3.73 -8.59
CA ILE A 91 0.72 4.48 -8.74
C ILE A 91 0.41 5.94 -9.12
N GLU A 92 -0.27 6.16 -10.24
CA GLU A 92 -0.50 7.48 -10.83
C GLU A 92 -1.26 8.43 -9.92
N PHE A 93 -2.31 7.95 -9.26
CA PHE A 93 -3.22 8.78 -8.46
C PHE A 93 -3.00 8.65 -6.95
N GLY A 94 -2.10 7.77 -6.49
CA GLY A 94 -1.93 7.44 -5.07
C GLY A 94 -0.48 7.47 -4.61
N TYR A 95 0.30 6.47 -4.98
CA TYR A 95 1.64 6.28 -4.44
C TYR A 95 2.57 7.48 -4.72
N LEU A 96 2.46 8.13 -5.89
CA LEU A 96 3.25 9.33 -6.19
C LEU A 96 2.93 10.48 -5.22
N GLN A 97 1.64 10.78 -4.98
CA GLN A 97 1.24 11.78 -3.99
C GLN A 97 1.68 11.40 -2.57
N ASN A 98 1.47 10.15 -2.15
CA ASN A 98 1.86 9.68 -0.82
C ASN A 98 3.38 9.83 -0.57
N VAL A 99 4.22 9.57 -1.58
CA VAL A 99 5.68 9.83 -1.50
C VAL A 99 5.98 11.32 -1.32
N THR A 100 5.25 12.23 -1.99
CA THR A 100 5.41 13.68 -1.75
C THR A 100 4.93 14.11 -0.35
N ALA A 101 3.95 13.40 0.22
CA ALA A 101 3.43 13.65 1.56
C ALA A 101 4.35 13.09 2.67
N GLY A 102 5.04 11.96 2.43
CA GLY A 102 6.05 11.45 3.36
C GLY A 102 6.28 9.94 3.41
N GLU A 103 5.53 9.14 2.66
CA GLU A 103 5.61 7.67 2.70
C GLU A 103 6.81 7.13 1.88
N ASP A 104 7.62 6.21 2.42
CA ASP A 104 8.62 5.47 1.63
C ASP A 104 7.93 4.27 0.97
N ILE A 105 7.57 4.43 -0.30
CA ILE A 105 6.91 3.40 -1.10
C ILE A 105 7.90 2.77 -2.08
N ARG A 106 8.06 1.46 -1.98
CA ARG A 106 8.93 0.67 -2.86
C ARG A 106 8.15 -0.44 -3.55
N ILE A 107 8.53 -0.75 -4.77
CA ILE A 107 7.87 -1.73 -5.61
C ILE A 107 8.76 -2.95 -5.85
N LEU A 108 8.11 -4.09 -6.10
CA LEU A 108 8.70 -5.27 -6.72
C LEU A 108 7.79 -5.75 -7.84
N ARG A 109 8.24 -5.66 -9.09
CA ARG A 109 7.48 -6.18 -10.22
C ARG A 109 7.89 -7.61 -10.58
N THR A 110 6.89 -8.48 -10.65
CA THR A 110 7.05 -9.89 -11.05
C THR A 110 7.69 -10.00 -12.42
N GLY A 111 8.75 -10.80 -12.55
CA GLY A 111 9.50 -10.99 -13.80
C GLY A 111 10.52 -9.89 -14.14
N GLU A 112 10.59 -8.83 -13.34
CA GLU A 112 11.61 -7.77 -13.45
C GLU A 112 12.54 -7.77 -12.23
N HIS A 113 11.97 -7.92 -11.04
CA HIS A 113 12.70 -7.98 -9.77
C HIS A 113 12.77 -9.42 -9.24
N PRO A 114 13.78 -9.79 -8.44
CA PRO A 114 13.85 -11.08 -7.77
C PRO A 114 12.88 -11.12 -6.57
N VAL A 115 11.58 -11.23 -6.84
CA VAL A 115 10.52 -11.28 -5.83
C VAL A 115 10.79 -12.44 -4.84
N PRO A 116 10.94 -12.18 -3.53
CA PRO A 116 11.14 -13.24 -2.53
C PRO A 116 9.93 -14.18 -2.39
N GLN A 117 10.07 -15.21 -1.56
CA GLN A 117 8.91 -15.98 -1.12
C GLN A 117 7.96 -15.08 -0.31
N LEU A 118 6.70 -15.01 -0.72
CA LEU A 118 5.66 -14.22 -0.07
C LEU A 118 4.68 -15.11 0.70
N LEU A 119 4.15 -14.59 1.80
CA LEU A 119 2.90 -15.00 2.44
C LEU A 119 1.71 -14.69 1.52
N ASP A 120 0.56 -15.29 1.78
CA ASP A 120 -0.61 -15.24 0.91
C ASP A 120 -1.65 -14.15 1.25
N PHE A 121 -1.56 -13.45 2.39
CA PHE A 121 -2.72 -12.78 3.01
C PHE A 121 -2.79 -11.24 3.17
N ASP A 122 -1.74 -10.46 2.87
CA ASP A 122 -1.61 -9.00 3.07
C ASP A 122 -1.63 -8.55 4.54
N TYR A 123 -0.86 -7.50 4.89
CA TYR A 123 -0.75 -7.07 6.29
C TYR A 123 -0.25 -5.63 6.49
N TRP A 124 -0.40 -5.16 7.73
CA TRP A 124 0.36 -4.07 8.34
C TRP A 124 1.24 -4.62 9.46
N ILE A 125 2.46 -4.11 9.58
CA ILE A 125 3.32 -4.26 10.77
C ILE A 125 3.42 -2.89 11.45
N ILE A 126 3.16 -2.85 12.75
CA ILE A 126 3.36 -1.66 13.58
C ILE A 126 4.52 -1.93 14.53
N ASN A 127 5.50 -1.01 14.55
CA ASN A 127 6.64 -0.99 15.47
C ASN A 127 7.45 -2.29 15.56
N ASP A 128 7.45 -3.11 14.50
CA ASP A 128 8.07 -4.44 14.45
C ASP A 128 7.56 -5.42 15.54
N ARG A 129 6.39 -5.12 16.14
CA ARG A 129 5.81 -5.75 17.34
C ARG A 129 4.40 -6.28 17.15
N ASP A 130 3.57 -5.58 16.38
CA ASP A 130 2.19 -5.94 16.12
C ASP A 130 2.00 -6.21 14.62
N LEU A 131 1.13 -7.18 14.30
CA LEU A 131 0.74 -7.48 12.92
C LEU A 131 -0.77 -7.55 12.81
N ALA A 132 -1.33 -6.70 11.93
CA ALA A 132 -2.71 -6.79 11.48
C ALA A 132 -2.72 -7.47 10.10
N ARG A 133 -3.24 -8.69 10.03
CA ARG A 133 -3.45 -9.40 8.77
C ARG A 133 -4.74 -8.89 8.14
N MET A 134 -4.70 -8.60 6.85
CA MET A 134 -5.86 -8.14 6.09
C MET A 134 -6.65 -9.33 5.56
N HIS A 135 -7.96 -9.15 5.39
CA HIS A 135 -8.83 -10.11 4.72
C HIS A 135 -9.57 -9.40 3.60
N TYR A 136 -9.54 -10.01 2.42
CA TYR A 136 -10.24 -9.57 1.23
C TYR A 136 -11.06 -10.72 0.66
N ASP A 137 -12.13 -10.40 -0.06
CA ASP A 137 -12.82 -11.39 -0.88
C ASP A 137 -12.08 -11.65 -2.22
N SER A 138 -12.65 -12.50 -3.06
CA SER A 138 -12.07 -12.83 -4.37
C SER A 138 -12.09 -11.68 -5.39
N GLN A 139 -12.81 -10.59 -5.11
CA GLN A 139 -12.83 -9.36 -5.93
C GLN A 139 -11.90 -8.28 -5.34
N GLY A 140 -11.23 -8.55 -4.22
CA GLY A 140 -10.36 -7.60 -3.54
C GLY A 140 -11.11 -6.60 -2.65
N ALA A 141 -12.39 -6.83 -2.33
CA ALA A 141 -13.12 -5.99 -1.37
C ALA A 141 -12.68 -6.32 0.07
N PHE A 142 -12.42 -5.29 0.88
CA PHE A 142 -11.93 -5.46 2.24
C PHE A 142 -13.03 -6.00 3.17
N LEU A 143 -12.75 -7.13 3.84
CA LEU A 143 -13.67 -7.82 4.74
C LEU A 143 -13.41 -7.51 6.23
N GLY A 144 -12.19 -7.09 6.56
CA GLY A 144 -11.74 -6.88 7.93
C GLY A 144 -10.27 -7.23 8.11
N ALA A 145 -9.74 -7.01 9.31
CA ALA A 145 -8.37 -7.36 9.67
C ALA A 145 -8.37 -8.15 10.98
N GLU A 146 -7.45 -9.12 11.15
CA GLU A 146 -7.23 -9.85 12.41
C GLU A 146 -5.86 -9.50 13.01
N SER A 147 -5.75 -9.48 14.34
CA SER A 147 -4.44 -9.42 15.00
C SER A 147 -3.79 -10.80 14.94
N ALA A 148 -2.64 -10.90 14.26
CA ALA A 148 -1.97 -12.17 14.00
C ALA A 148 -0.50 -12.18 14.47
N PRO A 149 -0.23 -12.01 15.78
CA PRO A 149 1.12 -11.94 16.34
C PRO A 149 1.96 -13.21 16.08
N ARG A 150 1.32 -14.35 15.83
CA ARG A 150 2.00 -15.61 15.47
C ARG A 150 2.71 -15.54 14.11
N LEU A 151 2.24 -14.70 13.19
CA LEU A 151 2.76 -14.55 11.83
C LEU A 151 3.81 -13.45 11.71
N LEU A 152 3.94 -12.58 12.72
CA LEU A 152 4.86 -11.43 12.74
C LEU A 152 6.31 -11.80 12.36
N ARG A 153 6.82 -12.95 12.84
CA ARG A 153 8.21 -13.35 12.57
C ARG A 153 8.46 -13.64 11.09
N GLU A 154 7.47 -14.17 10.39
CA GLU A 154 7.54 -14.52 8.98
C GLU A 154 7.33 -13.26 8.12
N ALA A 155 6.32 -12.45 8.46
CA ALA A 155 6.05 -11.18 7.81
C ALA A 155 7.20 -10.16 7.92
N ARG A 156 7.93 -10.14 9.05
CA ARG A 156 9.16 -9.32 9.19
C ARG A 156 10.27 -9.82 8.27
N ARG A 157 10.45 -11.14 8.12
CA ARG A 157 11.44 -11.71 7.17
C ARG A 157 11.07 -11.39 5.72
N GLU A 158 9.79 -11.50 5.35
CA GLU A 158 9.28 -11.10 4.05
C GLU A 158 9.53 -9.61 3.78
N ILE A 159 9.16 -8.72 4.71
CA ILE A 159 9.42 -7.28 4.56
C ILE A 159 10.90 -6.98 4.42
N THR A 160 11.77 -7.54 5.26
CA THR A 160 13.23 -7.31 5.14
C THR A 160 13.75 -7.78 3.78
N ALA A 161 13.45 -9.01 3.38
CA ALA A 161 13.90 -9.57 2.10
C ALA A 161 13.37 -8.75 0.91
N CYS A 162 12.10 -8.33 0.93
CA CYS A 162 11.54 -7.49 -0.12
C CYS A 162 12.19 -6.10 -0.14
N TRP A 163 12.39 -5.47 1.02
CA TRP A 163 12.93 -4.10 1.12
C TRP A 163 14.37 -3.97 0.64
N GLU A 164 15.17 -5.05 0.73
CA GLU A 164 16.53 -5.13 0.22
C GLU A 164 16.61 -5.09 -1.32
N VAL A 165 15.58 -5.60 -2.02
CA VAL A 165 15.55 -5.67 -3.50
C VAL A 165 14.51 -4.76 -4.15
N ALA A 166 13.67 -4.08 -3.37
CA ALA A 166 12.62 -3.19 -3.89
C ALA A 166 13.15 -1.80 -4.27
N GLU A 167 12.74 -1.30 -5.43
CA GLU A 167 13.08 0.03 -5.93
C GLU A 167 12.05 1.08 -5.45
N PRO A 168 12.46 2.33 -5.13
CA PRO A 168 11.52 3.43 -4.89
C PRO A 168 10.55 3.62 -6.07
N VAL A 169 9.24 3.72 -5.77
CA VAL A 169 8.18 3.78 -6.79
C VAL A 169 8.37 4.92 -7.79
N THR A 170 8.92 6.05 -7.36
CA THR A 170 9.15 7.23 -8.22
C THR A 170 10.24 6.99 -9.26
N SER A 171 11.37 6.39 -8.87
CA SER A 171 12.45 6.00 -9.78
C SER A 171 11.97 4.95 -10.78
N TRP A 172 11.29 3.92 -10.27
CA TRP A 172 10.75 2.84 -11.08
C TRP A 172 9.72 3.36 -12.10
N TRP A 173 8.75 4.15 -11.65
CA TRP A 173 7.70 4.69 -12.52
C TRP A 173 8.26 5.63 -13.59
N HIS A 174 9.25 6.46 -13.25
CA HIS A 174 9.89 7.37 -14.20
C HIS A 174 10.63 6.62 -15.34
N ARG A 175 11.25 5.47 -15.04
CA ARG A 175 11.94 4.64 -16.05
C ARG A 175 11.03 3.72 -16.86
N HIS A 176 9.71 3.76 -16.63
CA HIS A 176 8.70 2.93 -17.31
C HIS A 176 7.56 3.71 -17.97
N PRO A 177 7.84 4.67 -18.87
CA PRO A 177 6.80 5.42 -19.58
C PRO A 177 5.87 4.55 -20.44
N GLU A 178 6.30 3.34 -20.83
CA GLU A 178 5.48 2.37 -21.56
C GLU A 178 4.39 1.71 -20.68
N LEU A 179 4.49 1.81 -19.35
CA LEU A 179 3.50 1.28 -18.42
C LEU A 179 2.45 2.33 -17.99
N HIS A 180 2.70 3.61 -18.28
CA HIS A 180 1.79 4.72 -17.95
C HIS A 180 0.47 4.61 -18.73
N ARG A 181 -0.59 5.21 -18.19
CA ARG A 181 -1.91 5.29 -18.80
C ARG A 181 -1.84 5.84 -20.23
N GLN A 182 -2.07 4.97 -21.20
CA GLN A 182 -2.12 5.33 -22.62
C GLN A 182 -3.48 5.98 -22.91
N LEU A 183 -3.52 7.31 -22.86
CA LEU A 183 -4.70 8.07 -23.29
C LEU A 183 -4.77 8.11 -24.81
N THR A 184 -5.69 7.35 -25.39
CA THR A 184 -6.04 7.45 -26.81
C THR A 184 -6.55 8.87 -27.09
N ARG A 185 -5.86 9.58 -28.00
CA ARG A 185 -6.22 10.93 -28.47
C ARG A 185 -7.29 10.88 -29.56
#